data_AF-A0A1W9W8X0-F1
#
_entry.id   AF-A0A1W9W8X0-F1
#
_cell.length_a   1.000
_cell.length_b   1.000
_cell.length_c   1.000
_cell.angle_alpha   90.00
_cell.angle_beta   90.00
_cell.angle_gamma   90.00
#
_symmetry.space_group_name_H-M   'P 1'
#
loop_
_entity.id
_entity.type
_entity.pdbx_description
1 polymer ?
#
loop_
_entity_poly.entity_id
_entity_poly.type
_entity_poly.pdbx_seq_one_letter_code
_entity_poly.pdbx_strand_id
1 'polypeptide(L)'
;MTPNIYIPIDRRHAMARGGTLPERTTGAALFADISGFTPLTTALLKELGLKRGPEELTHQLNIIYDALIDEVHRYGGTVIGFAGDAITCWFDKDDGRRSISCGLALQQAMEQFKSVKTAGGSIISLAIKVAVSIGAVRRFLVGIPDVSYKDVLAGSTIDRMAAGEGYAEKGDVIAAPEVVAQIGDMLEIAEFRMNEQGEKFAVVTGMTETASAMPWGDEPTLSEEQLTPWVLRPIYERMTHGQEQFVAEIRPATALFMKFSGIDYDNDAKAREKLDTYIQWVQSLVHRYEGTLIQLTLGDKGSFIYTAFGAPIAHEDDSIRALSMALDLLSPPAEIDFIDPVQIGISQGRMRAGPYGGSARVTYGVLGDEVNMSARLMGKAKPGQVLVSEFSHQSSRHVFDWDVPVSMLVKGKVEPITVYRLLGKVEQSQYQLQGMQYTMPMVGRQAELTLIEEKIEHRLWRSMSVLRHTNELFDVGVCMASVFQYCP
;
A
#
# COMPACT_ATOMS: atom_id res chain seq x y z
N MET A 1 0.28 18.70 -11.62
CA MET A 1 0.10 17.28 -12.00
C MET A 1 -1.34 17.10 -12.49
N THR A 2 -1.58 16.40 -13.59
CA THR A 2 -2.95 16.13 -14.06
C THR A 2 -3.52 14.86 -13.37
N PRO A 3 -4.82 14.76 -13.08
CA PRO A 3 -5.38 13.53 -12.51
C PRO A 3 -5.24 12.30 -13.42
N ASN A 4 -5.17 12.50 -14.75
CA ASN A 4 -5.07 11.43 -15.74
C ASN A 4 -3.91 10.47 -15.49
N ILE A 5 -2.76 10.96 -15.02
CA ILE A 5 -1.55 10.15 -14.83
C ILE A 5 -1.65 9.16 -13.66
N TYR A 6 -2.73 9.18 -12.88
CA TYR A 6 -3.05 8.10 -11.93
C TYR A 6 -3.65 6.86 -12.60
N ILE A 7 -4.05 6.99 -13.86
CA ILE A 7 -4.74 5.95 -14.65
C ILE A 7 -3.74 5.30 -15.62
N PRO A 8 -3.70 3.96 -15.73
CA PRO A 8 -2.91 3.28 -16.77
C PRO A 8 -3.22 3.81 -18.18
N ILE A 9 -2.20 3.96 -19.03
CA ILE A 9 -2.33 4.66 -20.32
C ILE A 9 -3.34 4.02 -21.26
N ASP A 10 -3.37 2.70 -21.31
CA ASP A 10 -4.30 1.91 -22.11
C ASP A 10 -5.76 2.10 -21.67
N ARG A 11 -5.97 2.22 -20.36
CA ARG A 11 -7.27 2.52 -19.75
C ARG A 11 -7.73 3.92 -20.13
N ARG A 12 -6.84 4.91 -20.12
CA ARG A 12 -7.14 6.27 -20.60
C ARG A 12 -7.63 6.26 -22.05
N HIS A 13 -6.91 5.57 -22.95
CA HIS A 13 -7.33 5.45 -24.36
C HIS A 13 -8.62 4.65 -24.55
N ALA A 14 -8.91 3.65 -23.72
CA ALA A 14 -10.19 2.95 -23.75
C ALA A 14 -11.34 3.87 -23.35
N MET A 15 -11.18 4.60 -22.23
CA MET A 15 -12.19 5.53 -21.70
C MET A 15 -12.48 6.70 -22.66
N ALA A 16 -11.46 7.24 -23.31
CA ALA A 16 -11.60 8.31 -24.29
C ALA A 16 -12.37 7.87 -25.55
N ARG A 17 -12.34 6.59 -25.89
CA ARG A 17 -13.14 5.98 -26.96
C ARG A 17 -14.54 5.56 -26.51
N GLY A 18 -14.92 5.86 -25.27
CA GLY A 18 -16.20 5.45 -24.67
C GLY A 18 -16.29 3.95 -24.37
N GLY A 19 -15.15 3.23 -24.34
CA GLY A 19 -15.09 1.80 -24.13
C GLY A 19 -14.53 1.39 -22.77
N THR A 20 -14.66 0.11 -22.44
CA THR A 20 -13.98 -0.56 -21.32
C THR A 20 -12.92 -1.53 -21.86
N LEU A 21 -11.96 -1.92 -21.02
CA LEU A 21 -11.04 -3.00 -21.38
C LEU A 21 -11.72 -4.35 -21.11
N PRO A 22 -11.44 -5.37 -21.95
CA PRO A 22 -12.03 -6.69 -21.76
C PRO A 22 -11.58 -7.31 -20.45
N GLU A 23 -12.48 -8.06 -19.80
CA GLU A 23 -12.15 -8.79 -18.58
C GLU A 23 -11.11 -9.88 -18.84
N ARG A 24 -11.22 -10.62 -19.96
CA ARG A 24 -10.24 -11.63 -20.36
C ARG A 24 -9.41 -11.10 -21.53
N THR A 25 -8.09 -11.14 -21.38
CA THR A 25 -7.16 -10.83 -22.46
C THR A 25 -5.97 -11.78 -22.41
N THR A 26 -5.18 -11.79 -23.48
CA THR A 26 -3.95 -12.56 -23.63
C THR A 26 -2.84 -11.61 -24.03
N GLY A 27 -1.64 -11.80 -23.49
CA GLY A 27 -0.50 -10.94 -23.75
C GLY A 27 0.67 -11.28 -22.86
N ALA A 28 1.53 -10.30 -22.60
CA ALA A 28 2.67 -10.46 -21.70
C ALA A 28 2.54 -9.59 -20.45
N ALA A 29 2.87 -10.17 -19.30
CA ALA A 29 3.04 -9.45 -18.05
C ALA A 29 4.55 -9.31 -17.76
N LEU A 30 4.96 -8.09 -17.42
CA LEU A 30 6.34 -7.75 -17.09
C LEU A 30 6.38 -7.14 -15.70
N PHE A 31 7.21 -7.70 -14.83
CA PHE A 31 7.52 -7.14 -13.52
C PHE A 31 8.93 -6.57 -13.56
N ALA A 32 9.10 -5.34 -13.11
CA ALA A 32 10.41 -4.72 -13.01
C ALA A 32 10.66 -4.20 -11.60
N ASP A 33 11.69 -4.71 -10.93
CA ASP A 33 12.05 -4.39 -9.55
C ASP A 33 13.42 -3.69 -9.49
N ILE A 34 13.48 -2.52 -8.83
CA ILE A 34 14.70 -1.75 -8.69
C ILE A 34 15.50 -2.28 -7.50
N SER A 35 16.52 -3.07 -7.79
CA SER A 35 17.46 -3.56 -6.80
C SER A 35 18.43 -2.47 -6.30
N GLY A 36 18.63 -2.42 -4.99
CA GLY A 36 19.57 -1.49 -4.34
C GLY A 36 18.89 -0.28 -3.68
N PHE A 37 17.56 -0.21 -3.74
CA PHE A 37 16.79 0.88 -3.14
C PHE A 37 16.77 0.87 -1.60
N THR A 38 16.78 -0.32 -0.97
CA THR A 38 16.89 -0.42 0.50
C THR A 38 18.23 0.15 1.03
N PRO A 39 19.40 -0.21 0.44
CA PRO A 39 20.66 0.47 0.74
C PRO A 39 20.60 1.99 0.53
N LEU A 40 20.01 2.46 -0.58
CA LEU A 40 19.83 3.89 -0.85
C LEU A 40 19.00 4.58 0.23
N THR A 41 17.86 3.99 0.60
CA THR A 41 16.99 4.45 1.67
C THR A 41 17.76 4.56 2.98
N THR A 42 18.52 3.52 3.34
CA THR A 42 19.30 3.50 4.58
C THR A 42 20.38 4.58 4.60
N ALA A 43 21.09 4.77 3.49
CA ALA A 43 22.13 5.80 3.38
C ALA A 43 21.54 7.22 3.45
N LEU A 44 20.48 7.50 2.69
CA LEU A 44 19.82 8.80 2.70
C LEU A 44 19.22 9.12 4.08
N LEU A 45 18.65 8.13 4.77
CA LEU A 45 18.17 8.31 6.14
C LEU A 45 19.30 8.61 7.12
N LYS A 46 20.44 7.94 6.98
CA LYS A 46 21.62 8.18 7.84
C LYS A 46 22.23 9.56 7.60
N GLU A 47 22.29 10.00 6.35
CA GLU A 47 22.97 11.24 5.95
C GLU A 47 22.07 12.49 6.10
N LEU A 48 20.80 12.39 5.71
CA LEU A 48 19.86 13.51 5.65
C LEU A 48 18.80 13.48 6.76
N GLY A 49 18.79 12.42 7.57
CA GLY A 49 17.85 12.22 8.66
C GLY A 49 16.43 11.87 8.20
N LEU A 50 15.55 11.65 9.18
CA LEU A 50 14.15 11.22 8.99
C LEU A 50 13.24 12.26 8.30
N LYS A 51 13.75 13.47 8.05
CA LYS A 51 12.98 14.56 7.41
C LYS A 51 13.35 14.78 5.94
N ARG A 52 14.64 14.73 5.57
CA ARG A 52 15.05 14.98 4.18
C ARG A 52 15.37 13.69 3.42
N GLY A 53 15.73 12.61 4.11
CA GLY A 53 16.05 11.32 3.49
C GLY A 53 14.92 10.77 2.62
N PRO A 54 13.67 10.65 3.13
CA PRO A 54 12.55 10.12 2.33
C PRO A 54 12.13 11.01 1.15
N GLU A 55 12.32 12.33 1.26
CA GLU A 55 12.05 13.29 0.18
C GLU A 55 13.05 13.08 -0.97
N GLU A 56 14.35 13.04 -0.65
CA GLU A 56 15.40 12.78 -1.64
C GLU A 56 15.25 11.40 -2.27
N LEU A 57 14.89 10.39 -1.49
CA LEU A 57 14.61 9.05 -1.99
C LEU A 57 13.51 9.06 -3.05
N THR A 58 12.41 9.77 -2.79
CA THR A 58 11.30 9.88 -3.73
C THR A 58 11.70 10.66 -4.99
N HIS A 59 12.53 11.71 -4.84
CA HIS A 59 13.05 12.46 -5.97
C HIS A 59 13.86 11.57 -6.92
N GLN A 60 14.80 10.79 -6.38
CA GLN A 60 15.59 9.83 -7.17
C GLN A 60 14.70 8.74 -7.78
N LEU A 61 13.72 8.24 -7.03
CA LEU A 61 12.77 7.23 -7.51
C LEU A 61 11.98 7.73 -8.73
N ASN A 62 11.51 8.98 -8.70
CA ASN A 62 10.71 9.54 -9.77
C ASN A 62 11.53 9.70 -11.07
N ILE A 63 12.80 10.14 -10.97
CA ILE A 63 13.69 10.26 -12.14
C ILE A 63 13.91 8.89 -12.80
N ILE A 64 14.12 7.85 -11.99
CA ILE A 64 14.29 6.48 -12.49
C ILE A 64 12.98 6.02 -13.14
N TYR A 65 11.83 6.21 -12.47
CA TYR A 65 10.55 5.80 -13.02
C TYR A 65 10.18 6.52 -14.31
N ASP A 66 10.53 7.79 -14.47
CA ASP A 66 10.36 8.49 -15.75
C ASP A 66 11.02 7.70 -16.90
N ALA A 67 12.30 7.37 -16.76
CA ALA A 67 13.04 6.61 -17.77
C ALA A 67 12.47 5.21 -18.00
N LEU A 68 12.06 4.50 -16.93
CA LEU A 68 11.50 3.16 -17.04
C LEU A 68 10.11 3.16 -17.69
N ILE A 69 9.24 4.09 -17.31
CA ILE A 69 7.88 4.23 -17.85
C ILE A 69 7.94 4.62 -19.34
N ASP A 70 8.87 5.50 -19.72
CA ASP A 70 9.08 5.88 -21.13
C ASP A 70 9.42 4.67 -22.00
N GLU A 71 10.32 3.79 -21.54
CA GLU A 71 10.64 2.55 -22.26
C GLU A 71 9.45 1.58 -22.30
N VAL A 72 8.70 1.42 -21.21
CA VAL A 72 7.46 0.60 -21.22
C VAL A 72 6.46 1.14 -22.25
N HIS A 73 6.22 2.45 -22.25
CA HIS A 73 5.30 3.10 -23.19
C HIS A 73 5.82 3.05 -24.63
N ARG A 74 7.13 3.15 -24.86
CA ARG A 74 7.77 3.05 -26.18
C ARG A 74 7.49 1.71 -26.86
N TYR A 75 7.40 0.62 -26.10
CA TYR A 75 7.05 -0.71 -26.61
C TYR A 75 5.53 -1.00 -26.56
N GLY A 76 4.70 0.00 -26.26
CA GLY A 76 3.24 -0.14 -26.20
C GLY A 76 2.73 -0.88 -24.96
N GLY A 77 3.57 -1.01 -23.93
CA GLY A 77 3.18 -1.52 -22.63
C GLY A 77 2.46 -0.46 -21.81
N THR A 78 1.74 -0.88 -20.78
CA THR A 78 1.09 -0.01 -19.81
C THR A 78 1.57 -0.36 -18.40
N VAL A 79 1.79 0.64 -17.55
CA VAL A 79 2.11 0.41 -16.13
C VAL A 79 0.79 0.34 -15.34
N ILE A 80 0.46 -0.87 -14.90
CA ILE A 80 -0.77 -1.17 -14.17
C ILE A 80 -0.67 -0.70 -12.73
N GLY A 81 0.40 -1.11 -12.04
CA GLY A 81 0.57 -0.84 -10.61
C GLY A 81 2.03 -0.67 -10.20
N PHE A 82 2.21 -0.05 -9.04
CA PHE A 82 3.50 0.14 -8.38
C PHE A 82 3.47 -0.62 -7.07
N ALA A 83 4.54 -1.30 -6.70
CA ALA A 83 4.70 -1.96 -5.42
C ALA A 83 6.04 -1.54 -4.81
N GLY A 84 6.04 -0.42 -4.06
CA GLY A 84 7.26 0.14 -3.50
C GLY A 84 8.20 0.64 -4.59
N ASP A 85 9.30 -0.09 -4.80
CA ASP A 85 10.34 0.13 -5.81
C ASP A 85 10.17 -0.71 -7.09
N ALA A 86 9.07 -1.46 -7.21
CA ALA A 86 8.74 -2.25 -8.39
C ALA A 86 7.52 -1.73 -9.18
N ILE A 87 7.48 -2.03 -10.47
CA ILE A 87 6.33 -1.79 -11.36
C ILE A 87 5.84 -3.09 -12.00
N THR A 88 4.52 -3.20 -12.14
CA THR A 88 3.86 -4.26 -12.91
C THR A 88 3.28 -3.68 -14.19
N CYS A 89 3.69 -4.26 -15.31
CA CYS A 89 3.39 -3.80 -16.65
C CYS A 89 2.63 -4.86 -17.44
N TRP A 90 1.82 -4.41 -18.39
CA TRP A 90 1.05 -5.28 -19.29
C TRP A 90 1.24 -4.89 -20.75
N PHE A 91 1.41 -5.88 -21.60
CA PHE A 91 1.51 -5.74 -23.06
C PHE A 91 0.39 -6.54 -23.73
N ASP A 92 -0.66 -5.85 -24.13
CA ASP A 92 -1.85 -6.48 -24.73
C ASP A 92 -1.49 -7.17 -26.06
N LYS A 93 -1.89 -8.45 -26.20
CA LYS A 93 -1.64 -9.30 -27.38
C LYS A 93 -0.16 -9.51 -27.72
N ASP A 94 0.73 -9.32 -26.76
CA ASP A 94 2.14 -9.63 -26.94
C ASP A 94 2.42 -11.14 -26.87
N ASP A 95 3.27 -11.63 -27.77
CA ASP A 95 3.75 -13.02 -27.82
C ASP A 95 5.06 -13.22 -27.03
N GLY A 96 5.52 -12.18 -26.34
CA GLY A 96 6.79 -12.14 -25.62
C GLY A 96 7.83 -11.24 -26.28
N ARG A 97 7.72 -10.93 -27.58
CA ARG A 97 8.77 -10.19 -28.29
C ARG A 97 8.91 -8.76 -27.78
N ARG A 98 7.81 -8.01 -27.61
CA ARG A 98 7.88 -6.61 -27.16
C ARG A 98 8.23 -6.54 -25.69
N SER A 99 7.65 -7.40 -24.86
CA SER A 99 7.95 -7.42 -23.42
C SER A 99 9.40 -7.80 -23.12
N ILE A 100 10.00 -8.79 -23.82
CA ILE A 100 11.43 -9.09 -23.67
C ILE A 100 12.31 -7.96 -24.22
N SER A 101 11.98 -7.39 -25.39
CA SER A 101 12.70 -6.23 -25.93
C SER A 101 12.67 -5.04 -24.96
N CYS A 102 11.51 -4.78 -24.36
CA CYS A 102 11.34 -3.79 -23.32
C CYS A 102 12.19 -4.13 -22.10
N GLY A 103 12.17 -5.37 -21.61
CA GLY A 103 13.01 -5.80 -20.49
C GLY A 103 14.50 -5.52 -20.70
N LEU A 104 15.02 -5.81 -21.89
CA LEU A 104 16.41 -5.51 -22.27
C LEU A 104 16.65 -3.99 -22.35
N ALA A 105 15.71 -3.23 -22.90
CA ALA A 105 15.79 -1.77 -22.95
C ALA A 105 15.73 -1.13 -21.56
N LEU A 106 14.96 -1.69 -20.61
CA LEU A 106 14.94 -1.27 -19.22
C LEU A 106 16.30 -1.48 -18.55
N GLN A 107 16.97 -2.61 -18.81
CA GLN A 107 18.35 -2.82 -18.33
C GLN A 107 19.30 -1.74 -18.86
N GLN A 108 19.21 -1.43 -20.16
CA GLN A 108 20.04 -0.40 -20.78
C GLN A 108 19.74 1.00 -20.21
N ALA A 109 18.46 1.35 -20.04
CA ALA A 109 18.04 2.62 -19.46
C ALA A 109 18.52 2.77 -18.00
N MET A 110 18.69 1.66 -17.29
CA MET A 110 19.19 1.65 -15.91
C MET A 110 20.70 1.91 -15.80
N GLU A 111 21.50 1.73 -16.87
CA GLU A 111 22.95 1.95 -16.82
C GLU A 111 23.31 3.40 -16.43
N GLN A 112 22.50 4.40 -16.81
CA GLN A 112 22.72 5.80 -16.40
C GLN A 112 22.52 6.03 -14.88
N PHE A 113 21.80 5.13 -14.21
CA PHE A 113 21.50 5.19 -12.78
C PHE A 113 22.30 4.17 -11.96
N LYS A 114 23.20 3.41 -12.61
CA LYS A 114 23.94 2.31 -12.00
C LYS A 114 24.72 2.69 -10.75
N SER A 115 25.15 3.95 -10.66
CA SER A 115 25.92 4.48 -9.54
C SER A 115 25.32 5.80 -9.08
N VAL A 116 24.54 5.77 -8.00
CA VAL A 116 24.04 6.98 -7.35
C VAL A 116 25.01 7.41 -6.27
N LYS A 117 25.53 8.63 -6.40
CA LYS A 117 26.37 9.26 -5.38
C LYS A 117 25.49 10.12 -4.49
N THR A 118 25.40 9.77 -3.21
CA THR A 118 24.66 10.56 -2.24
C THR A 118 25.44 11.81 -1.83
N ALA A 119 24.74 12.80 -1.26
CA ALA A 119 25.36 14.04 -0.77
C ALA A 119 26.41 13.77 0.33
N GLY A 120 26.23 12.72 1.15
CA GLY A 120 27.21 12.30 2.16
C GLY A 120 28.37 11.46 1.62
N GLY A 121 28.45 11.25 0.30
CA GLY A 121 29.59 10.61 -0.36
C GLY A 121 29.48 9.09 -0.49
N SER A 122 28.38 8.47 -0.06
CA SER A 122 28.12 7.05 -0.31
C SER A 122 27.87 6.82 -1.80
N ILE A 123 28.48 5.76 -2.35
CA ILE A 123 28.22 5.32 -3.73
C ILE A 123 27.40 4.05 -3.65
N ILE A 124 26.21 4.09 -4.24
CA ILE A 124 25.26 3.00 -4.17
C ILE A 124 25.00 2.50 -5.57
N SER A 125 25.20 1.19 -5.75
CA SER A 125 24.92 0.56 -7.02
C SER A 125 23.44 0.18 -7.11
N LEU A 126 22.78 0.71 -8.12
CA LEU A 126 21.42 0.34 -8.49
C LEU A 126 21.45 -0.56 -9.71
N ALA A 127 20.50 -1.49 -9.77
CA ALA A 127 20.26 -2.35 -10.92
C ALA A 127 18.76 -2.61 -11.00
N ILE A 128 18.29 -3.11 -12.14
CA ILE A 128 16.91 -3.56 -12.28
C ILE A 128 16.87 -5.06 -12.49
N LYS A 129 15.82 -5.70 -12.00
CA LYS A 129 15.49 -7.09 -12.29
C LYS A 129 14.19 -7.08 -13.06
N VAL A 130 14.13 -7.84 -14.15
CA VAL A 130 12.93 -7.92 -14.98
C VAL A 130 12.47 -9.36 -15.08
N ALA A 131 11.20 -9.62 -14.85
CA ALA A 131 10.57 -10.93 -15.08
C ALA A 131 9.43 -10.81 -16.08
N VAL A 132 9.41 -11.70 -17.07
CA VAL A 132 8.41 -11.69 -18.15
C VAL A 132 7.72 -13.04 -18.23
N SER A 133 6.40 -13.01 -18.32
CA SER A 133 5.53 -14.16 -18.57
C SER A 133 4.54 -13.84 -19.68
N ILE A 134 4.02 -14.87 -20.35
CA ILE A 134 2.97 -14.71 -21.36
C ILE A 134 1.77 -15.61 -21.04
N GLY A 135 0.59 -15.19 -21.45
CA GLY A 135 -0.61 -16.00 -21.32
C GLY A 135 -1.88 -15.20 -21.16
N ALA A 136 -2.92 -15.91 -20.75
CA ALA A 136 -4.19 -15.31 -20.40
C ALA A 136 -4.12 -14.65 -19.02
N VAL A 137 -4.79 -13.51 -18.89
CA VAL A 137 -5.03 -12.84 -17.62
C VAL A 137 -6.49 -12.42 -17.55
N ARG A 138 -6.97 -12.26 -16.32
CA ARG A 138 -8.21 -11.53 -16.07
C ARG A 138 -7.90 -10.16 -15.49
N ARG A 139 -8.52 -9.13 -16.05
CA ARG A 139 -8.40 -7.75 -15.61
C ARG A 139 -9.69 -7.33 -14.94
N PHE A 140 -9.60 -7.03 -13.66
CA PHE A 140 -10.75 -6.63 -12.86
C PHE A 140 -10.68 -5.14 -12.54
N LEU A 141 -11.83 -4.48 -12.64
CA LEU A 141 -12.06 -3.17 -12.07
C LEU A 141 -12.97 -3.39 -10.86
N VAL A 142 -12.45 -3.11 -9.67
CA VAL A 142 -13.14 -3.37 -8.40
C VAL A 142 -13.14 -2.16 -7.48
N GLY A 143 -14.11 -2.10 -6.59
CA GLY A 143 -14.24 -1.05 -5.58
C GLY A 143 -15.39 -0.08 -5.82
N ILE A 144 -15.66 0.73 -4.80
CA ILE A 144 -16.74 1.71 -4.75
C ILE A 144 -16.32 2.95 -5.55
N PRO A 145 -17.10 3.40 -6.55
CA PRO A 145 -16.76 4.54 -7.41
C PRO A 145 -16.50 5.83 -6.63
N ASP A 146 -17.26 6.07 -5.55
CA ASP A 146 -17.13 7.27 -4.72
C ASP A 146 -15.89 7.25 -3.81
N VAL A 147 -15.26 6.08 -3.63
CA VAL A 147 -14.05 5.93 -2.81
C VAL A 147 -12.81 5.93 -3.70
N SER A 148 -12.68 4.89 -4.53
CA SER A 148 -11.62 4.72 -5.53
C SER A 148 -11.77 3.34 -6.19
N TYR A 149 -11.64 3.29 -7.52
CA TYR A 149 -11.46 2.05 -8.25
C TYR A 149 -10.03 1.53 -8.14
N LYS A 150 -9.89 0.19 -8.17
CA LYS A 150 -8.63 -0.52 -8.35
C LYS A 150 -8.68 -1.35 -9.63
N ASP A 151 -7.69 -1.14 -10.50
CA ASP A 151 -7.48 -1.90 -11.73
C ASP A 151 -6.37 -2.92 -11.49
N VAL A 152 -6.73 -4.20 -11.51
CA VAL A 152 -5.84 -5.29 -11.14
C VAL A 152 -5.85 -6.40 -12.18
N LEU A 153 -4.68 -7.01 -12.39
CA LEU A 153 -4.52 -8.21 -13.19
C LEU A 153 -4.43 -9.43 -12.28
N ALA A 154 -5.07 -10.50 -12.69
CA ALA A 154 -5.16 -11.74 -11.94
C ALA A 154 -5.00 -12.96 -12.86
N GLY A 155 -4.61 -14.08 -12.25
CA GLY A 155 -4.48 -15.39 -12.88
C GLY A 155 -3.04 -15.88 -12.93
N SER A 156 -2.89 -17.15 -13.27
CA SER A 156 -1.62 -17.89 -13.29
C SER A 156 -0.47 -17.23 -14.05
N THR A 157 -0.74 -16.38 -15.06
CA THR A 157 0.30 -15.60 -15.74
C THR A 157 0.95 -14.57 -14.80
N ILE A 158 0.17 -13.86 -13.98
CA ILE A 158 0.69 -12.91 -12.98
C ILE A 158 1.46 -13.66 -11.89
N ASP A 159 0.97 -14.84 -11.49
CA ASP A 159 1.63 -15.67 -10.49
C ASP A 159 2.99 -16.16 -10.98
N ARG A 160 3.09 -16.64 -12.23
CA ARG A 160 4.35 -17.07 -12.84
C ARG A 160 5.34 -15.93 -13.01
N MET A 161 4.88 -14.73 -13.38
CA MET A 161 5.71 -13.52 -13.43
C MET A 161 6.31 -13.20 -12.05
N ALA A 162 5.48 -13.22 -11.00
CA ALA A 162 5.92 -12.96 -9.63
C ALA A 162 6.88 -14.05 -9.12
N ALA A 163 6.65 -15.31 -9.47
CA ALA A 163 7.56 -16.41 -9.17
C ALA A 163 8.91 -16.21 -9.89
N GLY A 164 8.89 -15.76 -11.15
CA GLY A 164 10.07 -15.45 -11.95
C GLY A 164 10.98 -14.40 -11.29
N GLU A 165 10.43 -13.34 -10.70
CA GLU A 165 11.19 -12.34 -9.95
C GLU A 165 12.07 -12.96 -8.86
N GLY A 166 11.55 -13.97 -8.15
CA GLY A 166 12.27 -14.66 -7.09
C GLY A 166 13.55 -15.38 -7.58
N TYR A 167 13.62 -15.69 -8.88
CA TYR A 167 14.77 -16.30 -9.53
C TYR A 167 15.64 -15.31 -10.29
N ALA A 168 15.26 -14.02 -10.38
CA ALA A 168 16.05 -13.00 -11.04
C ALA A 168 17.12 -12.44 -10.08
N GLU A 169 18.34 -12.30 -10.58
CA GLU A 169 19.42 -11.57 -9.93
C GLU A 169 19.53 -10.15 -10.49
N LYS A 170 20.38 -9.33 -9.87
CA LYS A 170 20.53 -7.92 -10.23
C LYS A 170 21.06 -7.80 -11.66
N GLY A 171 20.31 -7.13 -12.54
CA GLY A 171 20.68 -6.98 -13.95
C GLY A 171 20.08 -8.05 -14.87
N ASP A 172 19.32 -9.00 -14.34
CA ASP A 172 18.74 -10.07 -15.15
C ASP A 172 17.42 -9.65 -15.82
N VAL A 173 17.21 -10.19 -17.02
CA VAL A 173 15.88 -10.33 -17.62
C VAL A 173 15.56 -11.82 -17.63
N ILE A 174 14.55 -12.22 -16.86
CA ILE A 174 14.14 -13.61 -16.74
C ILE A 174 12.85 -13.86 -17.53
N ALA A 175 12.89 -14.86 -18.40
CA ALA A 175 11.77 -15.31 -19.21
C ALA A 175 11.17 -16.58 -18.61
N ALA A 176 9.86 -16.56 -18.37
CA ALA A 176 9.12 -17.72 -17.89
C ALA A 176 9.10 -18.85 -18.95
N PRO A 177 8.85 -20.12 -18.55
CA PRO A 177 8.93 -21.28 -19.45
C PRO A 177 8.10 -21.13 -20.73
N GLU A 178 6.92 -20.53 -20.63
CA GLU A 178 6.02 -20.28 -21.76
C GLU A 178 6.58 -19.28 -22.77
N VAL A 179 7.36 -18.29 -22.32
CA VAL A 179 8.04 -17.32 -23.19
C VAL A 179 9.12 -18.05 -23.98
N VAL A 180 9.90 -18.91 -23.30
CA VAL A 180 10.92 -19.74 -23.95
C VAL A 180 10.29 -20.71 -24.95
N ALA A 181 9.14 -21.30 -24.62
CA ALA A 181 8.43 -22.18 -25.53
C ALA A 181 7.92 -21.45 -26.78
N GLN A 182 7.55 -20.17 -26.66
CA GLN A 182 6.97 -19.38 -27.73
C GLN A 182 8.01 -18.70 -28.64
N ILE A 183 9.07 -18.14 -28.05
CA ILE A 183 10.07 -17.34 -28.77
C ILE A 183 11.52 -17.75 -28.48
N GLY A 184 11.76 -18.90 -27.86
CA GLY A 184 13.08 -19.34 -27.41
C GLY A 184 14.17 -19.37 -28.49
N ASP A 185 13.81 -19.68 -29.74
CA ASP A 185 14.75 -19.67 -30.88
C ASP A 185 15.31 -18.28 -31.21
N MET A 186 14.64 -17.22 -30.74
CA MET A 186 15.07 -15.82 -30.93
C MET A 186 15.87 -15.29 -29.75
N LEU A 187 15.85 -15.97 -28.61
CA LEU A 187 16.45 -15.51 -27.35
C LEU A 187 17.91 -15.94 -27.25
N GLU A 188 18.76 -15.00 -26.85
CA GLU A 188 20.10 -15.32 -26.38
C GLU A 188 20.03 -15.65 -24.89
N ILE A 189 20.03 -16.94 -24.58
CA ILE A 189 19.88 -17.46 -23.21
C ILE A 189 21.27 -17.75 -22.63
N ALA A 190 21.61 -17.07 -21.53
CA ALA A 190 22.85 -17.32 -20.81
C ALA A 190 22.78 -18.60 -19.96
N GLU A 191 21.68 -18.79 -19.25
CA GLU A 191 21.46 -19.94 -18.38
C GLU A 191 19.97 -20.20 -18.11
N PHE A 192 19.68 -21.38 -17.57
CA PHE A 192 18.35 -21.74 -17.06
C PHE A 192 18.40 -21.90 -15.54
N ARG A 193 17.44 -21.29 -14.86
CA ARG A 193 17.21 -21.45 -13.41
C ARG A 193 15.91 -22.23 -13.22
N MET A 194 15.93 -23.18 -12.29
CA MET A 194 14.79 -24.08 -12.06
C MET A 194 14.12 -23.78 -10.73
N ASN A 195 12.79 -23.78 -10.72
CA ASN A 195 12.03 -23.76 -9.47
C ASN A 195 11.94 -25.16 -8.84
N GLU A 196 11.41 -25.22 -7.62
CA GLU A 196 11.19 -26.48 -6.89
C GLU A 196 10.26 -27.46 -7.63
N GLN A 197 9.44 -26.96 -8.56
CA GLN A 197 8.51 -27.74 -9.38
C GLN A 197 9.12 -28.21 -10.70
N GLY A 198 10.38 -27.87 -10.99
CA GLY A 198 11.11 -28.25 -12.20
C GLY A 198 10.85 -27.38 -13.42
N GLU A 199 10.12 -26.26 -13.28
CA GLU A 199 9.92 -25.28 -14.36
C GLU A 199 11.22 -24.50 -14.63
N LYS A 200 11.55 -24.32 -15.91
CA LYS A 200 12.80 -23.69 -16.35
C LYS A 200 12.56 -22.23 -16.75
N PHE A 201 13.11 -21.32 -15.95
CA PHE A 201 13.18 -19.90 -16.25
C PHE A 201 14.50 -19.59 -16.96
N ALA A 202 14.47 -18.87 -18.07
CA ALA A 202 15.66 -18.52 -18.84
C ALA A 202 16.16 -17.13 -18.49
N VAL A 203 17.46 -16.98 -18.27
CA VAL A 203 18.11 -15.67 -18.16
C VAL A 203 18.48 -15.20 -19.57
N VAL A 204 17.82 -14.14 -20.03
CA VAL A 204 17.94 -13.59 -21.37
C VAL A 204 18.92 -12.42 -21.36
N THR A 205 19.96 -12.50 -22.19
CA THR A 205 20.97 -11.43 -22.33
C THR A 205 20.80 -10.62 -23.61
N GLY A 206 20.06 -11.15 -24.58
CA GLY A 206 19.87 -10.54 -25.88
C GLY A 206 18.76 -11.23 -26.67
N MET A 207 18.47 -10.68 -27.84
CA MET A 207 17.50 -11.24 -28.78
C MET A 207 17.98 -10.97 -30.20
N THR A 208 17.89 -11.96 -31.09
CA THR A 208 18.40 -11.86 -32.46
C THR A 208 17.72 -10.75 -33.26
N GLU A 209 16.43 -10.53 -33.02
CA GLU A 209 15.66 -9.45 -33.64
C GLU A 209 14.79 -8.76 -32.58
N THR A 210 15.19 -7.56 -32.16
CA THR A 210 14.41 -6.73 -31.22
C THR A 210 13.11 -6.25 -31.87
N ALA A 211 12.01 -6.31 -31.11
CA ALA A 211 10.74 -5.80 -31.57
C ALA A 211 10.84 -4.29 -31.87
N SER A 212 10.10 -3.85 -32.89
CA SER A 212 10.00 -2.42 -33.20
C SER A 212 9.23 -1.69 -32.09
N ALA A 213 9.62 -0.44 -31.81
CA ALA A 213 8.88 0.43 -30.91
C ALA A 213 7.44 0.61 -31.41
N MET A 214 6.48 0.55 -30.49
CA MET A 214 5.06 0.74 -30.73
C MET A 214 4.52 1.74 -29.70
N PRO A 215 4.94 3.01 -29.78
CA PRO A 215 4.57 4.00 -28.78
C PRO A 215 3.06 4.24 -28.76
N TRP A 216 2.54 4.63 -27.61
CA TRP A 216 1.20 5.17 -27.50
C TRP A 216 1.06 6.45 -28.33
N GLY A 217 -0.15 6.71 -28.83
CA GLY A 217 -0.46 7.95 -29.53
C GLY A 217 -0.58 9.14 -28.57
N ASP A 218 -1.17 10.24 -29.06
CA ASP A 218 -1.36 11.43 -28.25
C ASP A 218 -2.17 11.16 -26.97
N GLU A 219 -1.80 11.86 -25.89
CA GLU A 219 -2.48 11.75 -24.60
C GLU A 219 -3.97 12.13 -24.74
N PRO A 220 -4.90 11.24 -24.36
CA PRO A 220 -6.32 11.50 -24.53
C PRO A 220 -6.87 12.43 -23.46
N THR A 221 -7.86 13.25 -23.84
CA THR A 221 -8.63 14.08 -22.90
C THR A 221 -9.75 13.27 -22.26
N LEU A 222 -9.85 13.31 -20.92
CA LEU A 222 -10.88 12.65 -20.12
C LEU A 222 -11.72 13.68 -19.37
N SER A 223 -12.99 13.38 -19.11
CA SER A 223 -13.86 14.25 -18.31
C SER A 223 -13.58 14.13 -16.82
N GLU A 224 -13.97 15.13 -16.03
CA GLU A 224 -13.84 15.10 -14.56
C GLU A 224 -14.58 13.90 -13.92
N GLU A 225 -15.77 13.57 -14.42
CA GLU A 225 -16.53 12.40 -13.98
C GLU A 225 -15.78 11.09 -14.20
N GLN A 226 -15.01 11.00 -15.29
CA GLN A 226 -14.18 9.84 -15.61
C GLN A 226 -12.95 9.74 -14.70
N LEU A 227 -12.42 10.86 -14.20
CA LEU A 227 -11.18 10.93 -13.44
C LEU A 227 -11.38 10.75 -11.93
N THR A 228 -12.47 11.29 -11.40
CA THR A 228 -12.75 11.32 -9.96
C THR A 228 -12.63 9.93 -9.28
N PRO A 229 -13.13 8.82 -9.86
CA PRO A 229 -13.02 7.50 -9.24
C PRO A 229 -11.61 6.92 -9.17
N TRP A 230 -10.62 7.51 -9.83
CA TRP A 230 -9.26 6.94 -9.93
C TRP A 230 -8.25 7.60 -8.98
N VAL A 231 -8.63 8.73 -8.39
CA VAL A 231 -7.78 9.50 -7.48
C VAL A 231 -8.46 9.57 -6.12
N LEU A 232 -7.71 9.34 -5.06
CA LEU A 232 -8.22 9.50 -3.70
C LEU A 232 -8.79 10.91 -3.53
N ARG A 233 -10.01 11.03 -3.00
CA ARG A 233 -10.73 12.30 -2.90
C ARG A 233 -9.90 13.45 -2.29
N PRO A 234 -9.18 13.28 -1.17
CA PRO A 234 -8.36 14.35 -0.59
C PRO A 234 -7.20 14.78 -1.49
N ILE A 235 -6.70 13.86 -2.34
CA ILE A 235 -5.63 14.14 -3.30
C ILE A 235 -6.18 14.89 -4.51
N TYR A 236 -7.32 14.45 -5.03
CA TYR A 236 -8.03 15.12 -6.11
C TYR A 236 -8.33 16.58 -5.75
N GLU A 237 -8.85 16.83 -4.55
CA GLU A 237 -9.15 18.17 -4.05
C GLU A 237 -7.89 19.05 -3.92
N ARG A 238 -6.79 18.51 -3.38
CA ARG A 238 -5.52 19.27 -3.29
C ARG A 238 -4.94 19.61 -4.67
N MET A 239 -5.07 18.70 -5.65
CA MET A 239 -4.59 18.93 -7.01
C MET A 239 -5.41 20.02 -7.73
N THR A 240 -6.74 20.00 -7.60
CA THR A 240 -7.61 20.97 -8.28
C THR A 240 -7.56 22.37 -7.66
N HIS A 241 -7.23 22.49 -6.37
CA HIS A 241 -7.13 23.78 -5.67
C HIS A 241 -5.71 24.38 -5.64
N GLY A 242 -4.79 23.88 -6.48
CA GLY A 242 -3.42 24.42 -6.59
C GLY A 242 -2.53 24.14 -5.38
N GLN A 243 -2.88 23.17 -4.53
CA GLN A 243 -2.13 22.76 -3.34
C GLN A 243 -1.21 21.56 -3.63
N GLU A 244 -0.70 21.43 -4.86
CA GLU A 244 0.13 20.31 -5.32
C GLU A 244 1.40 20.12 -4.46
N GLN A 245 1.91 21.22 -3.89
CA GLN A 245 3.08 21.21 -3.01
C GLN A 245 2.85 20.49 -1.67
N PHE A 246 1.59 20.29 -1.26
CA PHE A 246 1.19 19.67 0.01
C PHE A 246 0.67 18.24 -0.14
N VAL A 247 0.91 17.62 -1.30
CA VAL A 247 0.54 16.22 -1.55
C VAL A 247 1.64 15.28 -1.04
N ALA A 248 2.88 15.75 -0.99
CA ALA A 248 4.05 15.04 -0.49
C ALA A 248 4.45 15.55 0.90
N GLU A 249 4.42 14.69 1.91
CA GLU A 249 4.78 15.06 3.28
C GLU A 249 5.34 13.89 4.08
N ILE A 250 6.14 14.19 5.11
CA ILE A 250 6.58 13.19 6.09
C ILE A 250 5.77 13.34 7.36
N ARG A 251 5.04 12.29 7.70
CA ARG A 251 4.11 12.30 8.81
C ARG A 251 4.09 10.98 9.58
N PRO A 252 3.66 11.00 10.86
CA PRO A 252 3.26 9.77 11.54
C PRO A 252 2.12 9.11 10.75
N ALA A 253 2.26 7.82 10.49
CA ALA A 253 1.24 6.99 9.88
C ALA A 253 1.34 5.55 10.39
N THR A 254 0.23 4.82 10.33
CA THR A 254 0.15 3.40 10.63
C THR A 254 -0.13 2.64 9.34
N ALA A 255 0.73 1.69 9.01
CA ALA A 255 0.60 0.83 7.84
C ALA A 255 0.01 -0.52 8.27
N LEU A 256 -1.09 -0.93 7.64
CA LEU A 256 -1.70 -2.25 7.79
C LEU A 256 -1.61 -2.98 6.46
N PHE A 257 -0.89 -4.11 6.47
CA PHE A 257 -0.84 -5.07 5.39
C PHE A 257 -1.69 -6.27 5.73
N MET A 258 -2.54 -6.66 4.79
CA MET A 258 -3.44 -7.79 4.92
C MET A 258 -3.24 -8.71 3.73
N LYS A 259 -2.97 -9.99 3.97
CA LYS A 259 -2.98 -11.04 2.95
C LYS A 259 -4.26 -11.86 3.07
N PHE A 260 -4.84 -12.20 1.93
CA PHE A 260 -6.05 -12.99 1.80
C PHE A 260 -5.91 -14.00 0.65
N SER A 261 -6.69 -15.08 0.73
CA SER A 261 -6.80 -16.14 -0.28
C SER A 261 -8.24 -16.67 -0.34
N GLY A 262 -8.52 -17.63 -1.22
CA GLY A 262 -9.84 -18.26 -1.36
C GLY A 262 -10.57 -17.93 -2.67
N ILE A 263 -10.00 -17.06 -3.51
CA ILE A 263 -10.53 -16.78 -4.86
C ILE A 263 -9.66 -17.47 -5.92
N ASP A 264 -10.25 -18.38 -6.68
CA ASP A 264 -9.63 -18.94 -7.89
C ASP A 264 -9.88 -17.99 -9.07
N TYR A 265 -8.88 -17.20 -9.42
CA TYR A 265 -9.03 -16.21 -10.48
C TYR A 265 -9.10 -16.83 -11.88
N ASP A 266 -8.55 -18.02 -12.12
CA ASP A 266 -8.49 -18.62 -13.45
C ASP A 266 -9.79 -19.37 -13.79
N ASN A 267 -10.28 -20.18 -12.84
CA ASN A 267 -11.37 -21.13 -13.10
C ASN A 267 -12.73 -20.66 -12.57
N ASP A 268 -12.79 -19.75 -11.60
CA ASP A 268 -14.08 -19.28 -11.06
C ASP A 268 -14.68 -18.19 -11.95
N ALA A 269 -15.78 -18.49 -12.64
CA ALA A 269 -16.52 -17.51 -13.43
C ALA A 269 -16.93 -16.28 -12.59
N LYS A 270 -17.24 -16.46 -11.31
CA LYS A 270 -17.65 -15.41 -10.36
C LYS A 270 -16.48 -14.71 -9.66
N ALA A 271 -15.22 -15.00 -10.02
CA ALA A 271 -14.06 -14.39 -9.35
C ALA A 271 -14.11 -12.86 -9.30
N ARG A 272 -14.60 -12.21 -10.38
CA ARG A 272 -14.77 -10.75 -10.43
C ARG A 272 -15.77 -10.27 -9.37
N GLU A 273 -16.94 -10.90 -9.30
CA GLU A 273 -18.02 -10.54 -8.35
C GLU A 273 -17.58 -10.78 -6.90
N LYS A 274 -16.92 -11.91 -6.64
CA LYS A 274 -16.34 -12.23 -5.32
C LYS A 274 -15.30 -11.20 -4.90
N LEU A 275 -14.34 -10.91 -5.77
CA LEU A 275 -13.31 -9.91 -5.49
C LEU A 275 -13.93 -8.53 -5.26
N ASP A 276 -14.86 -8.11 -6.11
CA ASP A 276 -15.52 -6.81 -5.96
C ASP A 276 -16.31 -6.72 -4.65
N THR A 277 -17.09 -7.75 -4.31
CA THR A 277 -17.82 -7.83 -3.02
C THR A 277 -16.88 -7.71 -1.83
N TYR A 278 -15.76 -8.44 -1.87
CA TYR A 278 -14.74 -8.39 -0.82
C TYR A 278 -14.10 -7.00 -0.71
N ILE A 279 -13.70 -6.39 -1.83
CA ILE A 279 -13.05 -5.08 -1.84
C ILE A 279 -14.00 -3.98 -1.41
N GLN A 280 -15.28 -4.03 -1.80
CA GLN A 280 -16.29 -3.08 -1.32
C GLN A 280 -16.47 -3.18 0.20
N TRP A 281 -16.52 -4.40 0.76
CA TRP A 281 -16.57 -4.58 2.21
C TRP A 281 -15.32 -4.04 2.91
N VAL A 282 -14.13 -4.35 2.42
CA VAL A 282 -12.88 -3.80 2.96
C VAL A 282 -12.87 -2.28 2.87
N GLN A 283 -13.30 -1.68 1.76
CA GLN A 283 -13.42 -0.23 1.62
C GLN A 283 -14.42 0.37 2.61
N SER A 284 -15.52 -0.32 2.90
CA SER A 284 -16.50 0.13 3.92
C SER A 284 -15.88 0.17 5.33
N LEU A 285 -15.04 -0.81 5.67
CA LEU A 285 -14.29 -0.84 6.93
C LEU A 285 -13.22 0.25 6.96
N VAL A 286 -12.43 0.38 5.90
CA VAL A 286 -11.42 1.44 5.75
C VAL A 286 -12.06 2.81 5.94
N HIS A 287 -13.21 3.06 5.30
CA HIS A 287 -13.94 4.30 5.42
C HIS A 287 -14.47 4.51 6.85
N ARG A 288 -15.08 3.49 7.47
CA ARG A 288 -15.58 3.55 8.86
C ARG A 288 -14.50 3.96 9.86
N TYR A 289 -13.28 3.45 9.69
CA TYR A 289 -12.15 3.74 10.55
C TYR A 289 -11.30 4.93 10.07
N GLU A 290 -11.76 5.64 9.03
CA GLU A 290 -11.09 6.81 8.41
C GLU A 290 -9.65 6.51 7.95
N GLY A 291 -9.40 5.27 7.54
CA GLY A 291 -8.18 4.86 6.84
C GLY A 291 -8.25 5.15 5.35
N THR A 292 -7.19 4.78 4.62
CA THR A 292 -7.12 4.88 3.17
C THR A 292 -6.61 3.57 2.57
N LEU A 293 -7.31 3.04 1.56
CA LEU A 293 -6.87 1.88 0.80
C LEU A 293 -5.89 2.34 -0.28
N ILE A 294 -4.61 2.13 0.00
CA ILE A 294 -3.51 2.57 -0.86
C ILE A 294 -3.42 1.65 -2.08
N GLN A 295 -3.30 0.34 -1.83
CA GLN A 295 -2.97 -0.62 -2.89
C GLN A 295 -3.68 -1.96 -2.71
N LEU A 296 -4.01 -2.59 -3.84
CA LEU A 296 -4.42 -3.98 -3.97
C LEU A 296 -3.46 -4.65 -4.96
N THR A 297 -2.86 -5.76 -4.55
CA THR A 297 -1.93 -6.53 -5.38
C THR A 297 -2.35 -7.99 -5.36
N LEU A 298 -2.33 -8.64 -6.53
CA LEU A 298 -2.65 -10.06 -6.71
C LEU A 298 -1.40 -10.79 -7.19
N GLY A 299 -1.20 -12.04 -6.75
CA GLY A 299 -0.02 -12.83 -7.13
C GLY A 299 0.13 -14.17 -6.39
N ASP A 300 1.23 -14.86 -6.69
CA ASP A 300 1.55 -16.24 -6.30
C ASP A 300 1.57 -16.48 -4.78
N LYS A 301 2.09 -15.52 -4.02
CA LYS A 301 2.18 -15.57 -2.55
C LYS A 301 0.88 -15.14 -1.88
N GLY A 302 -0.22 -15.08 -2.64
CA GLY A 302 -1.54 -14.64 -2.21
C GLY A 302 -1.76 -13.16 -2.48
N SER A 303 -3.04 -12.80 -2.52
CA SER A 303 -3.48 -11.43 -2.72
C SER A 303 -3.30 -10.62 -1.44
N PHE A 304 -2.90 -9.36 -1.55
CA PHE A 304 -2.78 -8.49 -0.38
C PHE A 304 -3.28 -7.08 -0.60
N ILE A 305 -3.76 -6.49 0.49
CA ILE A 305 -4.26 -5.13 0.59
C ILE A 305 -3.32 -4.36 1.50
N TYR A 306 -2.95 -3.17 1.04
CA TYR A 306 -2.21 -2.20 1.83
C TYR A 306 -3.11 -1.01 2.16
N THR A 307 -3.31 -0.77 3.45
CA THR A 307 -4.04 0.39 3.98
C THR A 307 -3.12 1.25 4.84
N ALA A 308 -3.35 2.55 4.80
CA ALA A 308 -2.66 3.52 5.64
C ALA A 308 -3.67 4.30 6.48
N PHE A 309 -3.34 4.49 7.75
CA PHE A 309 -4.01 5.38 8.69
C PHE A 309 -3.05 6.52 9.01
N GLY A 310 -3.56 7.73 9.14
CA GLY A 310 -2.71 8.90 9.27
C GLY A 310 -2.27 9.52 7.96
N ALA A 311 -2.70 9.00 6.81
CA ALA A 311 -2.39 9.55 5.49
C ALA A 311 -3.51 9.23 4.47
N PRO A 312 -4.04 10.22 3.71
CA PRO A 312 -3.70 11.65 3.69
C PRO A 312 -4.35 12.49 4.80
N ILE A 313 -5.23 11.89 5.60
CA ILE A 313 -5.90 12.50 6.75
C ILE A 313 -5.35 11.81 8.01
N ALA A 314 -5.05 12.57 9.07
CA ALA A 314 -4.56 12.01 10.33
C ALA A 314 -5.45 12.31 11.51
N HIS A 315 -5.35 11.40 12.47
CA HIS A 315 -6.04 11.42 13.75
C HIS A 315 -5.03 11.13 14.86
N GLU A 316 -5.38 11.48 16.10
CA GLU A 316 -4.51 11.16 17.24
C GLU A 316 -4.44 9.64 17.52
N ASP A 317 -5.47 8.90 17.08
CA ASP A 317 -5.72 7.50 17.40
C ASP A 317 -5.56 6.55 16.18
N ASP A 318 -4.80 6.95 15.15
CA ASP A 318 -4.62 6.18 13.90
C ASP A 318 -4.16 4.72 14.12
N SER A 319 -3.33 4.45 15.15
CA SER A 319 -2.93 3.09 15.53
C SER A 319 -4.10 2.27 16.08
N ILE A 320 -4.92 2.87 16.94
CA ILE A 320 -6.10 2.22 17.54
C ILE A 320 -7.16 1.93 16.47
N ARG A 321 -7.32 2.84 15.51
CA ARG A 321 -8.21 2.66 14.34
C ARG A 321 -7.76 1.50 13.47
N ALA A 322 -6.46 1.43 13.15
CA ALA A 322 -5.90 0.32 12.39
C ALA A 322 -6.09 -1.04 13.09
N LEU A 323 -5.83 -1.11 14.39
CA LEU A 323 -6.00 -2.33 15.19
C LEU A 323 -7.47 -2.74 15.33
N SER A 324 -8.37 -1.76 15.49
CA SER A 324 -9.81 -2.02 15.53
C SER A 324 -10.32 -2.55 14.20
N MET A 325 -9.90 -1.96 13.07
CA MET A 325 -10.21 -2.47 11.74
C MET A 325 -9.67 -3.90 11.57
N ALA A 326 -8.45 -4.17 12.03
CA ALA A 326 -7.85 -5.49 11.93
C ALA A 326 -8.66 -6.58 12.64
N LEU A 327 -9.27 -6.27 13.79
CA LEU A 327 -10.17 -7.21 14.49
C LEU A 327 -11.47 -7.44 13.70
N ASP A 328 -12.08 -6.39 13.15
CA ASP A 328 -13.28 -6.53 12.32
C ASP A 328 -13.00 -7.35 11.05
N LEU A 329 -11.79 -7.22 10.49
CA LEU A 329 -11.32 -8.01 9.35
C LEU A 329 -11.20 -9.52 9.65
N LEU A 330 -11.03 -9.91 10.92
CA LEU A 330 -11.04 -11.31 11.33
C LEU A 330 -12.45 -11.89 11.46
N SER A 331 -13.49 -11.06 11.40
CA SER A 331 -14.89 -11.46 11.53
C SER A 331 -15.72 -11.03 10.30
N PRO A 332 -15.42 -11.59 9.10
CA PRO A 332 -16.16 -11.23 7.89
C PRO A 332 -17.64 -11.62 7.98
N PRO A 333 -18.54 -10.87 7.30
CA PRO A 333 -19.92 -11.27 7.16
C PRO A 333 -20.04 -12.56 6.34
N ALA A 334 -21.17 -13.28 6.48
CA ALA A 334 -21.41 -14.56 5.81
C ALA A 334 -21.30 -14.50 4.28
N GLU A 335 -21.48 -13.32 3.67
CA GLU A 335 -21.31 -13.13 2.22
C GLU A 335 -19.85 -13.30 1.76
N ILE A 336 -18.88 -13.22 2.67
CA ILE A 336 -17.43 -13.23 2.42
C ILE A 336 -16.79 -14.56 2.89
N ASP A 337 -17.61 -15.57 3.20
CA ASP A 337 -17.16 -16.89 3.66
C ASP A 337 -16.32 -17.67 2.62
N PHE A 338 -16.16 -17.13 1.40
CA PHE A 338 -15.24 -17.65 0.39
C PHE A 338 -13.78 -17.20 0.60
N ILE A 339 -13.50 -16.32 1.56
CA ILE A 339 -12.15 -15.84 1.89
C ILE A 339 -11.59 -16.63 3.06
N ASP A 340 -10.39 -17.19 2.89
CA ASP A 340 -9.67 -17.86 3.97
C ASP A 340 -9.28 -16.87 5.08
N PRO A 341 -9.02 -17.34 6.32
CA PRO A 341 -8.60 -16.49 7.41
C PRO A 341 -7.37 -15.62 7.06
N VAL A 342 -7.57 -14.31 7.08
CA VAL A 342 -6.58 -13.32 6.66
C VAL A 342 -5.36 -13.28 7.56
N GLN A 343 -4.22 -12.90 7.00
CA GLN A 343 -2.96 -12.70 7.72
C GLN A 343 -2.67 -11.20 7.76
N ILE A 344 -2.46 -10.60 8.93
CA ILE A 344 -2.35 -9.14 9.07
C ILE A 344 -1.05 -8.76 9.77
N GLY A 345 -0.38 -7.73 9.25
CA GLY A 345 0.80 -7.10 9.84
C GLY A 345 0.61 -5.59 9.98
N ILE A 346 0.90 -5.05 11.17
CA ILE A 346 0.70 -3.63 11.50
C ILE A 346 1.97 -3.03 12.10
N SER A 347 2.33 -1.85 11.62
CA SER A 347 3.44 -1.06 12.14
C SER A 347 3.17 0.43 11.98
N GLN A 348 3.72 1.24 12.88
CA GLN A 348 3.53 2.68 12.93
C GLN A 348 4.87 3.38 13.03
N GLY A 349 4.98 4.51 12.34
CA GLY A 349 6.08 5.44 12.53
C GLY A 349 6.04 6.58 11.53
N ARG A 350 7.17 7.24 11.32
CA ARG A 350 7.25 8.34 10.35
C ARG A 350 7.43 7.76 8.94
N MET A 351 6.51 8.10 8.05
CA MET A 351 6.49 7.63 6.67
C MET A 351 6.33 8.84 5.74
N ARG A 352 6.82 8.69 4.51
CA ARG A 352 6.59 9.66 3.44
C ARG A 352 5.30 9.29 2.71
N ALA A 353 4.27 10.12 2.86
CA ALA A 353 3.02 10.03 2.13
C ALA A 353 3.00 10.99 0.94
N GLY A 354 2.52 10.55 -0.23
CA GLY A 354 2.41 11.39 -1.43
C GLY A 354 2.61 10.65 -2.75
N PRO A 355 2.48 11.36 -3.88
CA PRO A 355 2.67 10.78 -5.20
C PRO A 355 4.12 10.33 -5.39
N TYR A 356 4.28 9.22 -6.11
CA TYR A 356 5.55 8.75 -6.65
C TYR A 356 5.30 8.03 -7.97
N GLY A 357 6.32 7.95 -8.82
CA GLY A 357 6.23 7.46 -10.20
C GLY A 357 6.85 8.45 -11.19
N GLY A 358 6.52 8.32 -12.46
CA GLY A 358 6.97 9.22 -13.52
C GLY A 358 5.89 10.22 -13.96
N SER A 359 6.30 11.26 -14.67
CA SER A 359 5.49 12.25 -15.35
C SER A 359 4.33 11.67 -16.17
N ALA A 360 4.50 10.50 -16.79
CA ALA A 360 3.47 9.84 -17.58
C ALA A 360 2.55 8.91 -16.77
N ARG A 361 2.96 8.50 -15.56
CA ARG A 361 2.20 7.60 -14.66
C ARG A 361 2.70 7.72 -13.21
N VAL A 362 1.81 8.09 -12.29
CA VAL A 362 2.08 8.19 -10.83
C VAL A 362 1.06 7.43 -10.01
N THR A 363 1.40 7.02 -8.79
CA THR A 363 0.44 6.56 -7.80
C THR A 363 0.62 7.32 -6.49
N TYR A 364 -0.44 7.38 -5.67
CA TYR A 364 -0.31 7.81 -4.30
C TYR A 364 0.21 6.65 -3.46
N GLY A 365 1.25 6.89 -2.66
CA GLY A 365 1.80 5.89 -1.76
C GLY A 365 2.22 6.47 -0.44
N VAL A 366 2.35 5.56 0.53
CA VAL A 366 3.00 5.81 1.79
C VAL A 366 4.20 4.87 1.83
N LEU A 367 5.40 5.45 1.95
CA LEU A 367 6.68 4.75 1.85
C LEU A 367 7.47 4.93 3.14
N GLY A 368 8.17 3.88 3.55
CA GLY A 368 9.06 3.91 4.71
C GLY A 368 9.36 2.52 5.28
N ASP A 369 10.30 2.47 6.21
CA ASP A 369 10.71 1.22 6.86
C ASP A 369 9.56 0.50 7.57
N GLU A 370 8.63 1.27 8.13
CA GLU A 370 7.46 0.75 8.83
C GLU A 370 6.43 0.10 7.88
N VAL A 371 6.36 0.56 6.62
CA VAL A 371 5.54 -0.08 5.57
C VAL A 371 6.12 -1.45 5.25
N ASN A 372 7.44 -1.52 5.08
CA ASN A 372 8.16 -2.77 4.87
C ASN A 372 8.02 -3.71 6.08
N MET A 373 8.06 -3.16 7.30
CA MET A 373 7.84 -3.92 8.53
C MET A 373 6.45 -4.58 8.53
N SER A 374 5.38 -3.82 8.27
CA SER A 374 4.02 -4.35 8.19
C SER A 374 3.89 -5.49 7.18
N ALA A 375 4.44 -5.33 5.97
CA ALA A 375 4.43 -6.39 4.95
C ALA A 375 5.16 -7.66 5.41
N ARG A 376 6.29 -7.50 6.13
CA ARG A 376 7.06 -8.63 6.67
C ARG A 376 6.35 -9.34 7.83
N LEU A 377 5.70 -8.57 8.71
CA LEU A 377 4.87 -9.11 9.80
C LEU A 377 3.69 -9.90 9.23
N MET A 378 2.99 -9.36 8.23
CA MET A 378 1.92 -10.05 7.50
C MET A 378 2.41 -11.40 6.93
N GLY A 379 3.58 -11.42 6.28
CA GLY A 379 4.16 -12.65 5.73
C GLY A 379 4.56 -13.71 6.78
N LYS A 380 4.64 -13.34 8.05
CA LYS A 380 4.96 -14.25 9.16
C LYS A 380 3.77 -14.61 10.05
N ALA A 381 2.69 -13.85 9.96
CA ALA A 381 1.44 -14.14 10.65
C ALA A 381 0.87 -15.48 10.16
N LYS A 382 0.22 -16.25 11.03
CA LYS A 382 -0.58 -17.42 10.64
C LYS A 382 -1.95 -16.96 10.10
N PRO A 383 -2.67 -17.78 9.31
CA PRO A 383 -4.06 -17.49 8.94
C PRO A 383 -4.91 -17.14 10.17
N GLY A 384 -5.62 -16.01 10.13
CA GLY A 384 -6.41 -15.47 11.24
C GLY A 384 -5.60 -14.75 12.32
N GLN A 385 -4.32 -14.44 12.08
CA GLN A 385 -3.44 -13.79 13.05
C GLN A 385 -3.11 -12.34 12.64
N VAL A 386 -3.09 -11.47 13.64
CA VAL A 386 -2.63 -10.08 13.53
C VAL A 386 -1.32 -9.94 14.31
N LEU A 387 -0.24 -9.56 13.63
CA LEU A 387 1.07 -9.25 14.21
C LEU A 387 1.34 -7.75 14.19
N VAL A 388 1.85 -7.23 15.29
CA VAL A 388 2.02 -5.80 15.53
C VAL A 388 3.43 -5.52 16.02
N SER A 389 4.04 -4.45 15.51
CA SER A 389 5.36 -4.01 15.96
C SER A 389 5.32 -3.43 17.38
N GLU A 390 6.47 -3.41 18.05
CA GLU A 390 6.58 -2.93 19.42
C GLU A 390 6.09 -1.49 19.62
N PHE A 391 6.41 -0.58 18.70
CA PHE A 391 6.00 0.82 18.82
C PHE A 391 4.48 0.98 18.74
N SER A 392 3.83 0.28 17.80
CA SER A 392 2.38 0.24 17.67
C SER A 392 1.70 -0.38 18.88
N HIS A 393 2.29 -1.43 19.46
CA HIS A 393 1.81 -2.02 20.71
C HIS A 393 1.90 -1.02 21.86
N GLN A 394 3.05 -0.37 22.07
CA GLN A 394 3.24 0.56 23.19
C GLN A 394 2.23 1.71 23.18
N SER A 395 1.88 2.24 22.00
CA SER A 395 0.90 3.32 21.84
C SER A 395 -0.55 2.89 22.08
N SER A 396 -0.86 1.60 22.01
CA SER A 396 -2.23 1.06 22.04
C SER A 396 -2.48 -0.02 23.11
N ARG A 397 -1.47 -0.34 23.93
CA ARG A 397 -1.48 -1.45 24.90
C ARG A 397 -2.63 -1.46 25.92
N HIS A 398 -3.25 -0.31 26.16
CA HIS A 398 -4.31 -0.13 27.15
C HIS A 398 -5.72 -0.36 26.57
N VAL A 399 -5.84 -0.48 25.24
CA VAL A 399 -7.12 -0.63 24.54
C VAL A 399 -7.37 -2.09 24.13
N PHE A 400 -6.30 -2.87 23.97
CA PHE A 400 -6.34 -4.20 23.40
C PHE A 400 -5.69 -5.26 24.29
N ASP A 401 -6.13 -6.50 24.12
CA ASP A 401 -5.51 -7.68 24.72
C ASP A 401 -4.45 -8.26 23.79
N TRP A 402 -3.34 -8.69 24.39
CA TRP A 402 -2.13 -9.12 23.68
C TRP A 402 -1.65 -10.48 24.16
N ASP A 403 -1.11 -11.27 23.24
CA ASP A 403 -0.38 -12.50 23.57
C ASP A 403 1.04 -12.16 24.08
N VAL A 404 1.73 -13.18 24.57
CA VAL A 404 3.12 -13.05 25.01
C VAL A 404 4.00 -12.54 23.86
N PRO A 405 4.88 -11.55 24.09
CA PRO A 405 5.76 -11.02 23.06
C PRO A 405 6.65 -12.12 22.48
N VAL A 406 6.75 -12.15 21.16
CA VAL A 406 7.60 -13.09 20.42
C VAL A 406 8.77 -12.32 19.84
N SER A 407 9.99 -12.83 20.03
CA SER A 407 11.16 -12.30 19.35
C SER A 407 11.33 -13.03 18.01
N MET A 408 11.49 -12.28 16.93
CA MET A 408 11.63 -12.88 15.60
C MET A 408 12.63 -12.14 14.71
N LEU A 409 13.36 -12.91 13.91
CA LEU A 409 14.21 -12.36 12.85
C LEU A 409 13.38 -12.01 11.63
N VAL A 410 13.61 -10.82 11.11
CA VAL A 410 12.94 -10.31 9.93
C VAL A 410 13.99 -9.88 8.91
N LYS A 411 13.77 -10.21 7.64
CA LYS A 411 14.69 -9.91 6.53
C LYS A 411 15.12 -8.44 6.58
N GLY A 412 16.43 -8.17 6.56
CA GLY A 412 16.97 -6.79 6.56
C GLY A 412 17.17 -6.15 7.93
N LYS A 413 16.86 -6.84 9.05
CA LYS A 413 17.30 -6.45 10.39
C LYS A 413 18.28 -7.49 10.92
N VAL A 414 19.37 -7.02 11.52
CA VAL A 414 20.43 -7.87 12.09
C VAL A 414 20.00 -8.43 13.44
N GLU A 415 19.25 -7.64 14.22
CA GLU A 415 18.74 -8.03 15.52
C GLU A 415 17.28 -8.51 15.43
N PRO A 416 16.92 -9.55 16.20
CA PRO A 416 15.52 -9.95 16.37
C PRO A 416 14.67 -8.78 16.88
N ILE A 417 13.47 -8.62 16.30
CA ILE A 417 12.52 -7.62 16.77
C ILE A 417 11.48 -8.26 17.69
N THR A 418 10.97 -7.49 18.64
CA THR A 418 9.85 -7.89 19.48
C THR A 418 8.54 -7.61 18.75
N VAL A 419 7.70 -8.63 18.64
CA VAL A 419 6.37 -8.54 18.02
C VAL A 419 5.30 -9.00 18.99
N TYR A 420 4.12 -8.41 18.84
CA TYR A 420 2.96 -8.68 19.67
C TYR A 420 1.84 -9.22 18.80
N ARG A 421 1.15 -10.25 19.29
CA ARG A 421 -0.06 -10.75 18.65
C ARG A 421 -1.26 -10.09 19.32
N LEU A 422 -2.14 -9.51 18.50
CA LEU A 422 -3.41 -8.96 18.96
C LEU A 422 -4.43 -10.08 19.17
N LEU A 423 -5.07 -10.11 20.33
CA LEU A 423 -6.08 -11.12 20.70
C LEU A 423 -7.51 -10.59 20.65
N GLY A 424 -7.72 -9.33 21.01
CA GLY A 424 -9.05 -8.73 21.08
C GLY A 424 -9.00 -7.32 21.65
N LYS A 425 -10.19 -6.74 21.86
CA LYS A 425 -10.34 -5.51 22.65
C LYS A 425 -10.51 -5.90 24.11
N VAL A 426 -9.91 -5.14 25.01
CA VAL A 426 -10.13 -5.31 26.45
C VAL A 426 -11.63 -5.12 26.73
N GLU A 427 -12.30 -6.12 27.31
CA GLU A 427 -13.67 -5.95 27.78
C GLU A 427 -13.68 -4.85 28.86
N GLN A 428 -14.33 -3.73 28.57
CA GLN A 428 -14.53 -2.64 29.53
C GLN A 428 -15.54 -3.04 30.61
N SER A 429 -15.18 -3.99 31.47
CA SER A 429 -15.82 -4.14 32.77
C SER A 429 -15.10 -3.22 33.76
N GLN A 430 -15.72 -2.04 34.01
CA GLN A 430 -15.41 -1.14 35.12
C GLN A 430 -14.02 -0.46 35.17
N TYR A 431 -13.61 0.24 34.11
CA TYR A 431 -12.68 1.36 34.29
C TYR A 431 -13.42 2.68 34.11
N GLN A 432 -13.41 3.46 35.20
CA GLN A 432 -13.81 4.85 35.27
C GLN A 432 -13.34 5.62 34.03
N LEU A 433 -14.15 6.60 33.61
CA LEU A 433 -13.80 7.67 32.68
C LEU A 433 -12.51 8.40 33.13
N GLN A 434 -11.35 7.78 33.00
CA GLN A 434 -10.07 8.45 32.96
C GLN A 434 -9.87 8.88 31.52
N GLY A 435 -10.51 10.01 31.16
CA GLY A 435 -10.03 10.79 30.02
C GLY A 435 -8.53 11.04 30.21
N MET A 436 -7.77 11.10 29.11
CA MET A 436 -6.33 11.36 29.12
C MET A 436 -5.99 12.40 30.19
N GLN A 437 -5.41 11.97 31.31
CA GLN A 437 -4.87 12.88 32.30
C GLN A 437 -3.59 13.46 31.69
N TYR A 438 -3.74 14.55 30.95
CA TYR A 438 -2.64 15.45 30.68
C TYR A 438 -2.14 15.96 32.04
N THR A 439 -1.16 15.27 32.64
CA THR A 439 -0.57 15.62 33.94
C THR A 439 0.39 16.81 33.85
N MET A 440 0.55 17.42 32.67
CA MET A 440 1.35 18.64 32.51
C MET A 440 0.45 19.87 32.70
N PRO A 441 0.84 20.84 33.56
CA PRO A 441 0.10 22.08 33.72
C PRO A 441 0.13 22.87 32.40
N MET A 442 -1.03 23.29 31.93
CA MET A 442 -1.15 24.19 30.78
C MET A 442 -0.57 25.56 31.17
N VAL A 443 0.60 25.92 30.61
CA VAL A 443 1.28 27.18 30.92
C VAL A 443 0.70 28.32 30.08
N GLY A 444 0.32 29.43 30.73
CA GLY A 444 -0.10 30.66 30.05
C GLY A 444 -1.50 30.62 29.44
N ARG A 445 -2.32 29.63 29.80
CA ARG A 445 -3.70 29.46 29.32
C ARG A 445 -4.76 29.58 30.43
N GLN A 446 -4.41 30.22 31.55
CA GLN A 446 -5.31 30.36 32.70
C GLN A 446 -6.63 31.05 32.33
N ALA A 447 -6.59 32.12 31.53
CA ALA A 447 -7.79 32.86 31.15
C ALA A 447 -8.75 32.02 30.28
N GLU A 448 -8.21 31.24 29.34
CA GLU A 448 -9.01 30.35 28.50
C GLU A 448 -9.56 29.15 29.27
N LEU A 449 -8.80 28.59 30.22
CA LEU A 449 -9.28 27.52 31.10
C LEU A 449 -10.44 27.99 31.98
N THR A 450 -10.32 29.16 32.60
CA THR A 450 -11.42 29.76 33.39
C THR A 450 -12.67 29.97 32.54
N LEU A 451 -12.51 30.44 31.29
CA LEU A 451 -13.64 30.62 30.38
C LEU A 451 -14.31 29.29 29.99
N ILE A 452 -13.54 28.23 29.80
CA ILE A 452 -14.05 26.89 29.51
C ILE A 452 -14.78 26.33 30.74
N GLU A 453 -14.20 26.46 31.93
CA GLU A 453 -14.80 26.05 33.20
C GLU A 453 -16.14 26.76 33.44
N GLU A 454 -16.20 28.08 33.30
CA GLU A 454 -17.43 28.86 33.42
C GLU A 454 -18.51 28.39 32.42
N LYS A 455 -18.13 28.07 31.18
CA LYS A 455 -19.07 27.60 30.15
C LYS A 455 -19.54 26.16 30.38
N ILE A 456 -18.68 25.30 30.90
CA ILE A 456 -19.02 23.91 31.25
C ILE A 456 -19.98 23.92 32.43
N GLU A 457 -19.69 24.69 33.49
CA GLU A 457 -20.58 24.85 34.65
C GLU A 457 -21.95 25.42 34.24
N HIS A 458 -21.96 26.45 33.38
CA HIS A 458 -23.20 27.06 32.89
C HIS A 458 -24.03 26.10 32.01
N ARG A 459 -23.42 25.09 31.36
CA ARG A 459 -24.14 24.04 30.62
C ARG A 459 -24.61 22.90 31.53
N LEU A 460 -23.78 22.45 32.46
CA LEU A 460 -24.13 21.39 33.41
C LEU A 460 -25.31 21.82 34.31
N TRP A 461 -25.37 23.09 34.71
CA TRP A 461 -26.52 23.64 35.44
C TRP A 461 -27.82 23.64 34.63
N ARG A 462 -27.76 23.87 33.31
CA ARG A 462 -28.93 23.78 32.41
C ARG A 462 -29.38 22.35 32.16
N SER A 463 -28.46 21.38 32.12
CA SER A 463 -28.81 19.96 31.99
C SER A 463 -29.39 19.38 33.30
N MET A 464 -28.97 19.85 34.48
CA MET A 464 -29.55 19.44 35.76
C MET A 464 -30.92 20.08 36.07
N SER A 465 -31.27 21.19 35.41
CA SER A 465 -32.61 21.80 35.56
C SER A 465 -33.68 21.13 34.69
N VAL A 466 -33.30 20.34 33.68
CA VAL A 466 -34.23 19.53 32.87
C VAL A 466 -34.63 18.21 33.55
N LEU A 467 -33.86 17.74 34.53
CA LEU A 467 -34.13 16.50 35.29
C LEU A 467 -34.98 16.71 36.57
N ARG A 468 -35.44 17.94 36.87
CA ARG A 468 -36.31 18.22 38.04
C ARG A 468 -37.82 18.12 37.75
N HIS A 469 -38.26 17.53 36.63
CA HIS A 469 -39.69 17.39 36.31
C HIS A 469 -40.22 15.96 36.18
N THR A 470 -39.46 14.97 36.63
CA THR A 470 -39.95 13.62 36.84
C THR A 470 -39.57 13.16 38.23
N ASN A 471 -40.50 13.32 39.17
CA ASN A 471 -40.46 12.70 40.49
C ASN A 471 -40.46 11.17 40.30
N GLU A 472 -39.35 10.50 40.61
CA GLU A 472 -39.33 9.28 41.42
C GLU A 472 -37.90 8.93 41.85
N LEU A 473 -37.79 8.56 43.13
CA LEU A 473 -36.60 8.39 43.95
C LEU A 473 -35.49 7.51 43.33
N PHE A 474 -34.25 8.02 43.27
CA PHE A 474 -33.07 7.23 43.60
C PHE A 474 -32.04 8.09 44.35
N ASP A 475 -31.65 7.58 45.50
CA ASP A 475 -30.84 8.19 46.55
C ASP A 475 -29.36 8.22 46.15
N VAL A 476 -28.74 9.42 46.05
CA VAL A 476 -27.29 9.58 45.85
C VAL A 476 -26.75 10.69 46.76
N GLY A 477 -27.01 10.56 48.06
CA GLY A 477 -26.43 11.39 49.10
C GLY A 477 -25.20 10.75 49.75
N VAL A 478 -24.12 10.41 49.01
CA VAL A 478 -22.87 9.92 49.65
C VAL A 478 -21.55 10.40 49.00
N CYS A 479 -21.50 10.83 47.74
CA CYS A 479 -20.19 11.05 47.06
C CYS A 479 -19.60 12.47 47.08
N MET A 480 -20.06 13.38 47.95
CA MET A 480 -19.59 14.79 47.91
C MET A 480 -18.67 15.23 49.05
N ALA A 481 -18.28 14.35 49.98
CA ALA A 481 -17.52 14.73 51.17
C ALA A 481 -16.02 14.37 51.16
N SER A 482 -15.48 13.73 50.12
CA SER A 482 -14.11 13.18 50.15
C SER A 482 -13.09 13.81 49.19
N VAL A 483 -13.40 14.95 48.54
CA VAL A 483 -12.50 15.59 47.55
C VAL A 483 -11.88 16.90 48.03
N PHE A 484 -12.31 17.45 49.17
CA PHE A 484 -11.72 18.67 49.76
C PHE A 484 -10.93 18.38 51.04
N GLN A 485 -9.93 17.52 50.95
CA GLN A 485 -8.84 17.46 51.93
C GLN A 485 -7.68 16.69 51.29
N TYR A 486 -6.47 17.25 51.36
CA TYR A 486 -5.17 16.79 50.82
C TYR A 486 -4.65 17.55 49.58
N CYS A 487 -4.06 18.74 49.79
CA CYS A 487 -2.61 18.93 49.98
C CYS A 487 -2.30 20.43 50.16
N PRO A 488 -1.23 20.79 50.92
CA PRO A 488 -0.89 22.18 51.25
C PRO A 488 -0.37 23.00 50.06
#